data_AF-A0AAD7N0P6-F1
#
_entry.id   AF-A0AAD7N0P6-F1
#
_cell.length_a   1.000
_cell.length_b   1.000
_cell.length_c   1.000
_cell.angle_alpha   90.00
_cell.angle_beta   90.00
_cell.angle_gamma   90.00
#
_symmetry.space_group_name_H-M   'P 1'
#
loop_
_entity.id
_entity.type
_entity.pdbx_description
1 polymer ?
#
loop_
_entity_poly.entity_id
_entity_poly.type
_entity_poly.pdbx_seq_one_letter_code
_entity_poly.pdbx_strand_id
1 'polypeptide(L)'
;MDEPESWMCTVVRAHGLRFMRPEKSWRPIVIVELDNHPQHETVLGSDGQNINLKDSFHLPDATFTSRVEIKVFHRSQSKKKGKKRNLVGSVSCSLGDMWKKHGKEPKLELRLQCQNPTNRSVASRGRPQNGALIHLRLHPPASVASRPSPTASEDGYCSTSSRSPSPSTDSETLGPPSIIEQGPSQRIRKRRRVRGYCVNSDDEPESYSEEYSDDEDDTKPLLGGPFSLDNDDEPEYPQPPIQVSFNPVGWLVASILPQHTKELDKDLELNILERAITSFTVYREMKYAAVRDSDEEFDAVFGRLKSEWKYNAGILATLASVDMTILSISPDSLFAILPLERGTVAVSCIASGLGIACVFWFLVRYTWADLTTFKIRAQDILSTDTPSYFFFALSSRVPTILTLTSAISLMCFLLFIAFSAWPVAVIVACFLVGLLMGLQFLVFGILWVWRSARKLLRSMSRLVSRGTGVAEVEEKH
;
A
#
# COMPACT_ATOMS: atom_id res chain seq x y z
N MET A 1 24.48 -33.71 -41.13
CA MET A 1 25.11 -33.16 -39.92
C MET A 1 23.97 -32.66 -39.10
N ASP A 2 23.75 -33.27 -37.94
CA ASP A 2 22.66 -32.90 -37.05
C ASP A 2 23.06 -31.63 -36.29
N GLU A 3 22.14 -30.67 -36.18
CA GLU A 3 22.44 -29.43 -35.46
C GLU A 3 22.62 -29.72 -33.96
N PRO A 4 23.61 -29.10 -33.29
CA PRO A 4 23.88 -29.37 -31.89
C PRO A 4 22.68 -28.97 -31.02
N GLU A 5 22.09 -29.95 -30.34
CA GLU A 5 20.92 -29.73 -29.49
C GLU A 5 21.23 -28.72 -28.37
N SER A 6 20.65 -27.54 -28.47
CA SER A 6 20.87 -26.43 -27.53
C SER A 6 19.68 -26.28 -26.57
N TRP A 7 19.94 -25.81 -25.36
CA TRP A 7 18.88 -25.44 -24.42
C TRP A 7 18.14 -24.21 -24.96
N MET A 8 16.81 -24.25 -24.97
CA MET A 8 16.00 -23.08 -25.33
C MET A 8 15.40 -22.46 -24.08
N CYS A 9 15.53 -21.14 -23.93
CA CYS A 9 15.00 -20.39 -22.80
C CYS A 9 14.00 -19.33 -23.29
N THR A 10 13.03 -18.98 -22.46
CA THR A 10 12.07 -17.90 -22.75
C THR A 10 11.72 -17.15 -21.48
N VAL A 11 11.96 -15.84 -21.47
CA VAL A 11 11.47 -14.96 -20.41
C VAL A 11 9.96 -14.76 -20.59
N VAL A 12 9.16 -15.22 -19.63
CA VAL A 12 7.69 -15.12 -19.72
C VAL A 12 7.21 -13.81 -19.11
N ARG A 13 7.66 -13.51 -17.89
CA ARG A 13 7.18 -12.36 -17.11
C ARG A 13 8.11 -12.08 -15.91
N ALA A 14 8.19 -10.83 -15.48
CA ALA A 14 8.68 -10.46 -14.16
C ALA A 14 7.54 -9.93 -13.27
N HIS A 15 7.58 -10.29 -11.98
CA HIS A 15 6.66 -9.87 -10.93
C HIS A 15 7.40 -9.00 -9.89
N GLY A 16 6.67 -8.20 -9.12
CA GLY A 16 7.21 -7.36 -8.04
C GLY A 16 7.94 -6.09 -8.47
N LEU A 17 8.49 -6.02 -9.70
CA LEU A 17 9.32 -4.90 -10.20
C LEU A 17 8.73 -3.49 -10.01
N ARG A 18 7.39 -3.34 -10.03
CA ARG A 18 6.69 -2.07 -9.77
C ARG A 18 6.95 -1.46 -8.38
N PHE A 19 7.43 -2.26 -7.43
CA PHE A 19 7.77 -1.80 -6.07
C PHE A 19 9.24 -1.35 -5.94
N MET A 20 10.05 -1.55 -6.99
CA MET A 20 11.48 -1.25 -6.97
C MET A 20 11.82 0.17 -7.43
N ARG A 21 10.90 0.81 -8.17
CA ARG A 21 11.01 2.18 -8.69
C ARG A 21 9.65 2.88 -8.58
N PRO A 22 9.57 4.13 -8.07
CA PRO A 22 8.32 4.89 -7.96
C PRO A 22 7.86 5.53 -9.28
N GLU A 23 8.64 5.39 -10.35
CA GLU A 23 8.35 5.92 -11.68
C GLU A 23 7.11 5.21 -12.26
N LYS A 24 6.02 5.95 -12.49
CA LYS A 24 4.67 5.42 -12.80
C LYS A 24 4.59 4.48 -14.01
N SER A 25 5.57 4.50 -14.90
CA SER A 25 5.60 3.66 -16.11
C SER A 25 7.04 3.50 -16.64
N TRP A 26 7.79 2.52 -16.11
CA TRP A 26 9.06 2.07 -16.70
C TRP A 26 8.90 0.71 -17.39
N ARG A 27 9.76 0.43 -18.38
CA ARG A 27 9.82 -0.87 -19.07
C ARG A 27 11.10 -1.61 -18.64
N PRO A 28 11.00 -2.80 -18.02
CA PRO A 28 12.17 -3.59 -17.65
C PRO A 28 12.92 -4.12 -18.87
N ILE A 29 14.24 -4.06 -18.83
CA ILE A 29 15.13 -4.71 -19.79
C ILE A 29 15.73 -5.93 -19.09
N VAL A 30 15.46 -7.14 -19.55
CA VAL A 30 16.05 -8.37 -19.03
C VAL A 30 17.18 -8.79 -19.95
N ILE A 31 18.38 -8.95 -19.39
CA ILE A 31 19.53 -9.54 -20.08
C ILE A 31 19.82 -10.90 -19.46
N VAL A 32 20.06 -11.90 -20.29
CA VAL A 32 20.45 -13.25 -19.88
C VAL A 32 21.86 -13.52 -20.38
N GLU A 33 22.75 -13.79 -19.44
CA GLU A 33 24.16 -14.10 -19.64
C GLU A 33 24.41 -15.57 -19.30
N LEU A 34 25.22 -16.24 -20.11
CA LEU A 34 25.68 -17.61 -19.91
C LEU A 34 27.20 -17.56 -19.73
N ASP A 35 27.69 -18.02 -18.58
CA ASP A 35 29.13 -18.06 -18.26
C ASP A 35 29.86 -16.71 -18.49
N ASN A 36 29.17 -15.60 -18.17
CA ASN A 36 29.54 -14.18 -18.36
C ASN A 36 29.45 -13.62 -19.79
N HIS A 37 28.93 -14.39 -20.75
CA HIS A 37 28.67 -13.93 -22.12
C HIS A 37 27.18 -13.58 -22.31
N PRO A 38 26.81 -12.36 -22.75
CA PRO A 38 25.41 -11.98 -22.96
C PRO A 38 24.83 -12.69 -24.20
N GLN A 39 23.81 -13.52 -23.98
CA GLN A 39 23.17 -14.32 -25.03
C GLN A 39 21.89 -13.67 -25.57
N HIS A 40 21.11 -13.00 -24.71
CA HIS A 40 19.82 -12.43 -25.08
C HIS A 40 19.45 -11.20 -24.26
N GLU A 41 18.85 -10.19 -24.91
CA GLU A 41 18.23 -9.02 -24.28
C GLU A 41 16.77 -8.90 -24.74
N THR A 42 15.83 -8.76 -23.80
CA THR A 42 14.41 -8.55 -24.08
C THR A 42 13.80 -7.44 -23.24
N VAL A 43 12.80 -6.75 -23.78
CA VAL A 43 12.14 -5.60 -23.14
C VAL A 43 10.72 -5.95 -22.77
N LEU A 44 10.44 -5.96 -21.46
CA LEU A 44 9.13 -6.26 -20.91
C LEU A 44 8.20 -5.04 -20.95
N GLY A 45 6.89 -5.29 -20.97
CA GLY A 45 5.86 -4.29 -20.74
C GLY A 45 5.96 -3.67 -19.34
N SER A 46 5.26 -2.54 -19.12
CA SER A 46 5.26 -1.82 -17.84
C SER A 46 4.54 -2.56 -16.70
N ASP A 47 3.85 -3.65 -17.01
CA ASP A 47 3.28 -4.61 -16.05
C ASP A 47 4.18 -5.84 -15.82
N GLY A 48 5.35 -5.88 -16.45
CA GLY A 48 6.33 -6.96 -16.38
C GLY A 48 6.10 -8.12 -17.36
N GLN A 49 5.13 -8.06 -18.28
CA GLN A 49 4.92 -9.12 -19.26
C GLN A 49 5.91 -9.06 -20.42
N ASN A 50 6.46 -10.20 -20.86
CA ASN A 50 7.07 -10.26 -22.20
C ASN A 50 5.96 -10.21 -23.25
N ILE A 51 6.08 -9.31 -24.22
CA ILE A 51 5.16 -9.21 -25.37
C ILE A 51 5.49 -10.31 -26.38
N ASN A 52 6.77 -10.63 -26.54
CA ASN A 52 7.31 -11.58 -27.49
C ASN A 52 7.37 -13.00 -26.89
N LEU A 53 6.23 -13.55 -26.45
CA LEU A 53 6.17 -14.92 -25.88
C LEU A 53 6.51 -16.07 -26.86
N LYS A 54 6.80 -15.75 -28.13
CA LYS A 54 7.31 -16.67 -29.14
C LYS A 54 8.84 -16.59 -29.33
N ASP A 55 9.48 -15.60 -28.72
CA ASP A 55 10.91 -15.33 -28.85
C ASP A 55 11.68 -16.17 -27.82
N SER A 56 11.94 -17.43 -28.22
CA SER A 56 12.77 -18.37 -27.49
C SER A 56 14.20 -18.29 -28.00
N PHE A 57 15.15 -17.99 -27.12
CA PHE A 57 16.56 -17.91 -27.47
C PHE A 57 17.28 -19.21 -27.11
N HIS A 58 18.24 -19.58 -27.95
CA HIS A 58 19.09 -20.75 -27.75
C HIS A 58 20.28 -20.37 -26.86
N LEU A 59 20.70 -21.33 -26.03
CA LEU A 59 21.92 -21.28 -25.24
C LEU A 59 22.89 -22.30 -25.87
N PRO A 60 23.76 -21.89 -26.81
CA PRO A 60 24.75 -22.79 -27.41
C PRO A 60 25.75 -23.28 -26.36
N ASP A 61 26.25 -24.50 -26.56
CA ASP A 61 27.28 -25.17 -25.74
C ASP A 61 26.98 -25.25 -24.23
N ALA A 62 25.73 -24.99 -23.83
CA ALA A 62 25.32 -24.85 -22.44
C ALA A 62 25.25 -26.19 -21.71
N THR A 63 26.13 -26.38 -20.72
CA THR A 63 26.18 -27.59 -19.88
C THR A 63 25.24 -27.48 -18.67
N PHE A 64 24.92 -28.59 -18.01
CA PHE A 64 24.22 -28.55 -16.72
C PHE A 64 24.95 -27.72 -15.64
N THR A 65 26.27 -27.64 -15.74
CA THR A 65 27.15 -26.86 -14.85
C THR A 65 27.29 -25.40 -15.25
N SER A 66 26.93 -25.03 -16.48
CA SER A 66 26.99 -23.65 -16.96
C SER A 66 26.12 -22.73 -16.12
N ARG A 67 26.67 -21.54 -15.84
CA ARG A 67 26.09 -20.55 -14.94
C ARG A 67 25.28 -19.54 -15.74
N VAL A 68 23.97 -19.52 -15.48
CA VAL A 68 23.07 -18.52 -16.03
C VAL A 68 22.97 -17.37 -15.04
N GLU A 69 23.31 -16.16 -15.47
CA GLU A 69 23.02 -14.93 -14.74
C GLU A 69 21.98 -14.10 -15.49
N ILE A 70 20.96 -13.65 -14.78
CA ILE A 70 19.83 -12.89 -15.33
C ILE A 70 19.79 -11.54 -14.64
N LYS A 71 19.92 -10.46 -15.42
CA LYS A 71 20.02 -9.08 -14.93
C LYS A 71 18.84 -8.26 -15.43
N VAL A 72 18.13 -7.60 -14.52
CA VAL A 72 17.01 -6.71 -14.83
C VAL A 72 17.49 -5.26 -14.72
N PHE A 73 17.51 -4.55 -15.84
CA PHE A 73 17.92 -3.17 -15.93
C PHE A 73 16.73 -2.21 -16.14
N HIS A 74 16.87 -0.99 -15.61
CA HIS A 74 16.05 0.16 -15.95
C HIS A 74 16.85 1.14 -16.82
N ARG A 75 16.25 1.61 -17.92
CA ARG A 75 16.78 2.70 -18.77
C ARG A 75 15.89 3.93 -18.60
N SER A 76 16.45 4.99 -18.00
CA SER A 76 15.70 6.23 -17.75
C SER A 76 15.27 6.90 -19.05
N GLN A 77 14.07 7.51 -19.06
CA GLN A 77 13.45 8.05 -20.26
C GLN A 77 13.93 9.47 -20.66
N SER A 78 14.82 10.09 -19.88
CA SER A 78 15.30 11.47 -20.10
C SER A 78 15.73 11.74 -21.55
N LYS A 79 15.33 12.90 -22.11
CA LYS A 79 15.78 13.38 -23.43
C LYS A 79 17.30 13.67 -23.47
N LYS A 80 17.99 13.84 -22.33
CA LYS A 80 19.44 14.16 -22.32
C LYS A 80 20.32 13.00 -22.83
N LYS A 81 21.34 13.35 -23.62
CA LYS A 81 22.20 12.46 -24.43
C LYS A 81 23.14 11.61 -23.56
N GLY A 82 22.63 10.49 -23.02
CA GLY A 82 23.40 9.58 -22.16
C GLY A 82 22.55 8.57 -21.39
N LYS A 83 21.76 7.75 -22.08
CA LYS A 83 20.81 6.80 -21.46
C LYS A 83 21.48 5.57 -20.82
N LYS A 84 22.21 5.79 -19.71
CA LYS A 84 22.82 4.76 -18.87
C LYS A 84 21.77 3.76 -18.38
N ARG A 85 22.05 2.46 -18.52
CA ARG A 85 21.28 1.36 -17.91
C ARG A 85 21.66 1.27 -16.43
N ASN A 86 20.66 1.20 -15.55
CA ASN A 86 20.85 0.98 -14.12
C ASN A 86 20.38 -0.43 -13.77
N LEU A 87 21.23 -1.22 -13.10
CA LEU A 87 20.83 -2.55 -12.62
C LEU A 87 19.80 -2.38 -11.48
N VAL A 88 18.73 -3.17 -11.53
CA VAL A 88 17.60 -3.13 -10.58
C VAL A 88 17.63 -4.37 -9.70
N GLY A 89 17.91 -5.53 -10.29
CA GLY A 89 18.20 -6.77 -9.56
C GLY A 89 18.77 -7.84 -10.50
N SER A 90 19.40 -8.86 -9.92
CA SER A 90 19.96 -9.99 -10.66
C SER A 90 19.66 -11.33 -9.97
N VAL A 91 19.78 -12.43 -10.70
CA VAL A 91 19.80 -13.79 -10.13
C VAL A 91 20.81 -14.65 -10.88
N SER A 92 21.55 -15.48 -10.15
CA SER A 92 22.64 -16.32 -10.67
C SER A 92 22.44 -17.75 -10.18
N CYS A 93 22.36 -18.71 -11.09
CA CYS A 93 22.20 -20.14 -10.78
C CYS A 93 22.78 -21.04 -11.88
N SER A 94 23.08 -22.31 -11.54
CA SER A 94 23.43 -23.30 -12.58
C SER A 94 22.20 -23.69 -13.40
N LEU A 95 22.41 -24.04 -14.67
CA LEU A 95 21.38 -24.54 -15.56
C LEU A 95 20.74 -25.84 -15.02
N GLY A 96 21.53 -26.69 -14.35
CA GLY A 96 21.06 -27.88 -13.66
C GLY A 96 20.14 -27.59 -12.47
N ASP A 97 20.39 -26.53 -11.69
CA ASP A 97 19.50 -26.16 -10.58
C ASP A 97 18.23 -25.46 -11.07
N MET A 98 18.29 -24.76 -12.19
CA MET A 98 17.11 -24.30 -12.92
C MET A 98 16.25 -25.48 -13.39
N TRP A 99 16.86 -26.51 -13.97
CA TRP A 99 16.16 -27.72 -14.43
C TRP A 99 15.54 -28.52 -13.29
N LYS A 100 16.28 -28.76 -12.19
CA LYS A 100 15.77 -29.43 -10.97
C LYS A 100 14.54 -28.72 -10.38
N LYS A 101 14.47 -27.38 -10.44
CA LYS A 101 13.31 -26.60 -10.01
C LYS A 101 12.14 -26.72 -10.98
N HIS A 102 12.40 -26.63 -12.29
CA HIS A 102 11.39 -26.82 -13.34
C HIS A 102 10.73 -28.22 -13.31
N GLY A 103 11.43 -29.23 -12.82
CA GLY A 103 10.85 -30.57 -12.58
C GLY A 103 9.78 -30.62 -11.48
N LYS A 104 9.72 -29.63 -10.57
CA LYS A 104 8.71 -29.56 -9.49
C LYS A 104 7.53 -28.66 -9.82
N GLU A 105 7.72 -27.65 -10.67
CA GLU A 105 6.70 -26.63 -10.99
C GLU A 105 6.64 -26.35 -12.49
N PRO A 106 5.45 -26.25 -13.12
CA PRO A 106 5.28 -26.05 -14.56
C PRO A 106 5.65 -24.64 -15.06
N LYS A 107 6.39 -23.88 -14.24
CA LYS A 107 6.98 -22.56 -14.50
C LYS A 107 8.22 -22.48 -13.63
N LEU A 108 9.35 -22.05 -14.19
CA LEU A 108 10.54 -21.81 -13.39
C LEU A 108 10.47 -20.40 -12.79
N GLU A 109 10.16 -20.30 -11.50
CA GLU A 109 10.12 -19.03 -10.77
C GLU A 109 11.46 -18.78 -10.04
N LEU A 110 12.18 -17.72 -10.42
CA LEU A 110 13.45 -17.32 -9.83
C LEU A 110 13.30 -15.98 -9.09
N ARG A 111 13.80 -15.92 -7.86
CA ARG A 111 13.77 -14.70 -7.03
C ARG A 111 14.99 -13.82 -7.32
N LEU A 112 14.75 -12.55 -7.58
CA LEU A 112 15.77 -11.57 -7.92
C LEU A 112 16.42 -11.00 -6.66
N GLN A 113 17.75 -11.06 -6.58
CA GLN A 113 18.55 -10.29 -5.64
C GLN A 113 18.52 -8.83 -6.08
N CYS A 114 17.67 -8.07 -5.42
CA CYS A 114 17.46 -6.64 -5.69
C CYS A 114 18.70 -5.84 -5.26
N GLN A 115 19.16 -4.89 -6.08
CA GLN A 115 20.19 -3.97 -5.62
C GLN A 115 19.55 -2.96 -4.67
N ASN A 116 19.94 -3.02 -3.39
CA ASN A 116 19.63 -1.96 -2.44
C ASN A 116 20.21 -0.64 -3.00
N PRO A 117 19.42 0.44 -3.11
CA PRO A 117 19.88 1.69 -3.72
C PRO A 117 20.98 2.32 -2.85
N THR A 118 22.22 2.29 -3.36
CA THR A 118 23.42 2.66 -2.60
C THR A 118 23.50 4.17 -2.35
N ASN A 119 23.10 4.57 -1.13
CA ASN A 119 23.44 5.80 -0.42
C ASN A 119 23.17 7.18 -1.09
N ARG A 120 22.59 7.28 -2.29
CA ARG A 120 22.38 8.57 -2.98
C ARG A 120 20.99 8.85 -3.58
N SER A 121 19.98 8.03 -3.31
CA SER A 121 18.58 8.36 -3.65
C SER A 121 17.63 7.87 -2.57
N VAL A 122 16.66 8.70 -2.19
CA VAL A 122 15.67 8.40 -1.14
C VAL A 122 14.94 7.08 -1.43
N ALA A 123 15.36 6.02 -0.75
CA ALA A 123 14.65 4.76 -0.74
C ALA A 123 13.31 4.94 -0.03
N SER A 124 12.24 4.35 -0.57
CA SER A 124 10.98 4.17 0.15
C SER A 124 11.27 3.34 1.41
N ARG A 125 11.31 4.00 2.57
CA ARG A 125 11.76 3.41 3.84
C ARG A 125 10.98 2.14 4.19
N GLY A 126 11.68 1.05 4.49
CA GLY A 126 11.23 0.12 5.54
C GLY A 126 10.94 -1.34 5.19
N ARG A 127 10.97 -1.80 3.94
CA ARG A 127 10.91 -3.26 3.65
C ARG A 127 11.93 -3.71 2.60
N PRO A 128 12.59 -4.88 2.78
CA PRO A 128 13.43 -5.47 1.74
C PRO A 128 12.57 -5.83 0.52
N GLN A 129 13.07 -5.63 -0.69
CA GLN A 129 12.33 -5.82 -1.95
C GLN A 129 12.19 -7.31 -2.35
N ASN A 130 11.99 -8.18 -1.36
CA ASN A 130 12.02 -9.65 -1.41
C ASN A 130 10.96 -10.31 -2.33
N GLY A 131 10.01 -9.54 -2.89
CA GLY A 131 8.95 -10.01 -3.77
C GLY A 131 9.21 -9.88 -5.27
N ALA A 132 10.43 -9.52 -5.69
CA ALA A 132 10.80 -9.48 -7.11
C ALA A 132 11.11 -10.90 -7.63
N LEU A 133 10.31 -11.36 -8.60
CA LEU A 133 10.40 -12.70 -9.19
C LEU A 133 10.49 -12.59 -10.72
N ILE A 134 11.17 -13.52 -11.38
CA ILE A 134 11.13 -13.70 -12.83
C ILE A 134 10.71 -15.13 -13.17
N HIS A 135 9.78 -15.26 -14.11
CA HIS A 135 9.19 -16.53 -14.54
C HIS A 135 9.75 -16.87 -15.92
N LEU A 136 10.34 -18.05 -16.02
CA LEU A 136 10.98 -18.56 -17.22
C LEU A 136 10.30 -19.84 -17.69
N ARG A 137 10.48 -20.14 -18.97
CA ARG A 137 10.39 -21.49 -19.51
C ARG A 137 11.79 -21.94 -19.93
N LEU A 138 12.11 -23.19 -19.63
CA LEU A 138 13.36 -23.82 -20.01
C LEU A 138 13.03 -25.15 -20.69
N HIS A 139 13.44 -25.28 -21.94
CA HIS A 139 13.32 -26.49 -22.73
C HIS A 139 14.72 -27.10 -22.90
N PRO A 140 14.93 -28.36 -22.48
CA PRO A 140 16.22 -29.01 -22.59
C PRO A 140 16.47 -29.55 -24.01
N PRO A 141 17.72 -29.89 -24.35
CA PRO A 141 18.07 -30.81 -25.42
C PRO A 141 17.22 -32.09 -25.38
N ALA A 142 16.90 -32.69 -26.53
CA ALA A 142 16.08 -33.90 -26.57
C ALA A 142 16.82 -35.10 -25.95
N SER A 143 18.14 -35.17 -26.12
CA SER A 143 19.07 -36.07 -25.42
C SER A 143 19.03 -35.96 -23.89
N VAL A 144 18.67 -34.79 -23.34
CA VAL A 144 18.42 -34.59 -21.91
C VAL A 144 16.98 -34.98 -21.54
N ALA A 145 16.00 -34.66 -22.38
CA ALA A 145 14.60 -35.00 -22.15
C ALA A 145 14.32 -36.52 -22.22
N SER A 146 15.07 -37.25 -23.05
CA SER A 146 14.93 -38.70 -23.24
C SER A 146 15.57 -39.53 -22.13
N ARG A 147 16.47 -38.94 -21.33
CA ARG A 147 17.10 -39.64 -20.21
C ARG A 147 16.08 -39.74 -19.07
N PRO A 148 15.72 -40.95 -18.60
CA PRO A 148 14.80 -41.08 -17.48
C PRO A 148 15.31 -40.26 -16.31
N SER A 149 14.49 -39.33 -15.82
CA SER A 149 14.80 -38.57 -14.61
C SER A 149 15.10 -39.59 -13.51
N PRO A 150 16.31 -39.62 -12.92
CA PRO A 150 16.68 -40.64 -11.96
C PRO A 150 15.68 -40.57 -10.81
N THR A 151 14.86 -41.62 -10.70
CA THR A 151 13.90 -41.78 -9.61
C THR A 151 14.68 -41.64 -8.32
N ALA A 152 14.30 -40.68 -7.49
CA ALA A 152 15.00 -40.41 -6.23
C ALA A 152 14.87 -41.65 -5.35
N SER A 153 15.89 -42.50 -5.37
CA SER A 153 16.05 -43.62 -4.47
C SER A 153 16.38 -43.05 -3.10
N GLU A 154 15.33 -42.75 -2.33
CA GLU A 154 15.38 -42.42 -0.90
C GLU A 154 15.80 -43.66 -0.09
N ASP A 155 16.99 -44.17 -0.36
CA ASP A 155 17.69 -45.20 0.43
C ASP A 155 19.19 -45.10 0.11
N GLY A 156 19.94 -44.48 1.03
CA GLY A 156 21.33 -44.04 0.80
C GLY A 156 22.11 -43.87 2.10
N TYR A 157 22.03 -44.87 2.97
CA TYR A 157 22.63 -44.84 4.31
C TYR A 157 24.17 -44.73 4.22
N CYS A 158 24.72 -43.54 4.52
CA CYS A 158 26.14 -43.25 4.32
C CYS A 158 26.99 -43.81 5.47
N SER A 159 27.44 -45.06 5.33
CA SER A 159 28.28 -45.74 6.33
C SER A 159 29.72 -45.21 6.39
N THR A 160 29.94 -44.09 7.08
CA THR A 160 31.29 -43.62 7.44
C THR A 160 31.87 -44.45 8.58
N SER A 161 32.72 -45.43 8.25
CA SER A 161 33.36 -46.31 9.23
C SER A 161 34.59 -45.68 9.89
N SER A 162 34.44 -45.09 11.08
CA SER A 162 35.55 -44.70 11.96
C SER A 162 35.32 -45.20 13.39
N ARG A 163 36.28 -45.99 13.91
CA ARG A 163 36.15 -46.89 15.06
C ARG A 163 36.75 -46.28 16.34
N SER A 164 35.93 -46.10 17.39
CA SER A 164 36.34 -45.93 18.80
C SER A 164 35.19 -46.28 19.77
N PRO A 165 35.45 -46.63 21.04
CA PRO A 165 34.48 -47.36 21.89
C PRO A 165 33.62 -46.53 22.86
N SER A 166 32.51 -47.17 23.26
CA SER A 166 31.57 -46.98 24.40
C SER A 166 32.21 -46.86 25.80
N PRO A 167 31.48 -46.54 26.91
CA PRO A 167 30.01 -46.58 27.14
C PRO A 167 29.46 -45.27 27.79
N SER A 168 28.24 -45.09 28.34
CA SER A 168 26.95 -45.81 28.55
C SER A 168 25.81 -44.74 28.45
N THR A 169 24.49 -44.93 28.57
CA THR A 169 23.63 -45.70 29.51
C THR A 169 22.21 -45.83 28.93
N ASP A 170 21.41 -46.75 29.44
CA ASP A 170 20.09 -47.20 28.94
C ASP A 170 18.92 -46.23 29.19
N SER A 171 17.90 -46.29 28.31
CA SER A 171 16.51 -46.65 28.69
C SER A 171 15.58 -46.73 27.47
N GLU A 172 14.64 -47.69 27.50
CA GLU A 172 13.61 -47.90 26.48
C GLU A 172 12.35 -47.04 26.74
N THR A 173 11.47 -46.86 25.73
CA THR A 173 10.05 -47.25 25.79
C THR A 173 9.31 -47.01 24.47
N LEU A 174 8.63 -48.07 24.02
CA LEU A 174 7.57 -48.27 23.03
C LEU A 174 6.66 -47.07 22.61
N GLY A 175 6.18 -47.10 21.36
CA GLY A 175 5.02 -46.35 20.84
C GLY A 175 4.04 -47.29 20.10
N PRO A 176 3.27 -46.87 19.05
CA PRO A 176 3.04 -45.52 18.52
C PRO A 176 1.56 -45.08 18.78
N PRO A 177 0.52 -45.04 17.88
CA PRO A 177 0.40 -45.26 16.42
C PRO A 177 -0.11 -44.04 15.60
N SER A 178 -0.51 -44.31 14.34
CA SER A 178 -1.02 -43.48 13.23
C SER A 178 -2.45 -42.90 13.35
N ILE A 179 -2.80 -41.88 12.53
CA ILE A 179 -3.91 -41.96 11.52
C ILE A 179 -4.06 -40.75 10.54
N ILE A 180 -4.33 -41.08 9.26
CA ILE A 180 -4.95 -40.31 8.14
C ILE A 180 -4.22 -39.16 7.39
N GLU A 181 -4.48 -39.17 6.08
CA GLU A 181 -3.97 -38.40 4.95
C GLU A 181 -5.13 -37.60 4.29
N GLN A 182 -4.90 -36.37 3.80
CA GLN A 182 -5.80 -35.69 2.85
C GLN A 182 -5.03 -34.81 1.84
N GLY A 183 -5.34 -34.96 0.54
CA GLY A 183 -4.65 -34.30 -0.57
C GLY A 183 -5.25 -32.95 -1.02
N PRO A 184 -4.49 -32.14 -1.79
CA PRO A 184 -4.90 -30.79 -2.20
C PRO A 184 -5.93 -30.78 -3.36
N SER A 185 -7.10 -30.17 -3.13
CA SER A 185 -8.17 -30.06 -4.13
C SER A 185 -7.95 -28.92 -5.14
N GLN A 186 -7.94 -29.24 -6.44
CA GLN A 186 -7.67 -28.27 -7.51
C GLN A 186 -8.89 -27.37 -7.81
N ARG A 187 -8.87 -26.12 -7.36
CA ARG A 187 -9.94 -25.13 -7.65
C ARG A 187 -9.76 -24.45 -9.02
N ILE A 188 -10.59 -24.83 -9.99
CA ILE A 188 -10.64 -24.24 -11.34
C ILE A 188 -11.03 -22.75 -11.28
N ARG A 189 -10.09 -21.85 -11.59
CA ARG A 189 -10.35 -20.40 -11.70
C ARG A 189 -11.01 -20.03 -13.03
N LYS A 190 -12.32 -19.72 -13.02
CA LYS A 190 -13.03 -19.19 -14.20
C LYS A 190 -12.45 -17.84 -14.67
N ARG A 191 -12.18 -17.75 -15.97
CA ARG A 191 -11.54 -16.63 -16.68
C ARG A 191 -12.51 -15.44 -16.82
N ARG A 192 -12.17 -14.26 -16.27
CA ARG A 192 -12.90 -13.00 -16.59
C ARG A 192 -12.57 -12.56 -18.01
N ARG A 193 -13.58 -12.07 -18.75
CA ARG A 193 -13.38 -11.46 -20.09
C ARG A 193 -12.66 -10.11 -19.94
N VAL A 194 -11.72 -9.84 -20.83
CA VAL A 194 -11.01 -8.55 -20.92
C VAL A 194 -11.89 -7.57 -21.70
N ARG A 195 -11.97 -6.31 -21.24
CA ARG A 195 -12.59 -5.21 -21.98
C ARG A 195 -11.52 -4.61 -22.89
N GLY A 196 -11.75 -4.60 -24.20
CA GLY A 196 -10.85 -3.97 -25.15
C GLY A 196 -10.86 -2.44 -25.02
N TYR A 197 -9.73 -1.83 -25.37
CA TYR A 197 -9.61 -0.40 -25.61
C TYR A 197 -9.15 -0.23 -27.06
N CYS A 198 -9.70 0.77 -27.77
CA CYS A 198 -9.26 1.08 -29.12
C CYS A 198 -7.91 1.80 -29.06
N VAL A 199 -7.04 1.51 -30.03
CA VAL A 199 -5.83 2.28 -30.30
C VAL A 199 -6.10 3.08 -31.56
N ASN A 200 -6.34 4.38 -31.41
CA ASN A 200 -6.14 5.33 -32.49
C ASN A 200 -4.77 5.97 -32.25
N SER A 201 -3.88 5.82 -33.21
CA SER A 201 -2.71 6.69 -33.36
C SER A 201 -3.16 7.85 -34.24
N ASP A 202 -2.76 9.06 -33.88
CA ASP A 202 -2.61 10.17 -34.83
C ASP A 202 -1.32 10.89 -34.44
N ASP A 203 -0.50 11.19 -35.45
CA ASP A 203 0.86 11.68 -35.30
C ASP A 203 0.92 13.17 -35.68
N GLU A 204 1.03 14.05 -34.68
CA GLU A 204 1.23 15.50 -34.87
C GLU A 204 2.74 15.83 -34.92
N PRO A 205 3.28 16.44 -35.99
CA PRO A 205 4.71 16.74 -36.11
C PRO A 205 5.14 17.99 -35.31
N GLU A 206 6.24 17.90 -34.57
CA GLU A 206 6.85 19.03 -33.84
C GLU A 206 7.35 20.12 -34.83
N SER A 207 6.68 21.27 -34.88
CA SER A 207 7.21 22.48 -35.55
C SER A 207 8.10 23.26 -34.59
N TYR A 208 9.39 23.37 -34.90
CA TYR A 208 10.35 24.18 -34.15
C TYR A 208 10.25 25.66 -34.54
N SER A 209 10.25 26.54 -33.55
CA SER A 209 10.54 27.97 -33.69
C SER A 209 11.49 28.38 -32.57
N GLU A 210 12.73 28.70 -32.91
CA GLU A 210 13.71 29.25 -31.97
C GLU A 210 13.56 30.77 -31.92
N GLU A 211 13.19 31.32 -30.77
CA GLU A 211 13.31 32.75 -30.49
C GLU A 211 14.55 32.98 -29.61
N TYR A 212 15.48 33.77 -30.13
CA TYR A 212 16.59 34.33 -29.36
C TYR A 212 16.08 35.57 -28.62
N SER A 213 16.27 35.61 -27.30
CA SER A 213 16.21 36.84 -26.50
C SER A 213 17.61 37.13 -25.98
N ASP A 214 18.38 37.86 -26.78
CA ASP A 214 19.63 38.50 -26.38
C ASP A 214 19.26 39.91 -25.89
N ASP A 215 19.68 40.30 -24.69
CA ASP A 215 19.54 41.67 -24.17
C ASP A 215 20.50 41.88 -23.00
N GLU A 216 21.08 43.08 -22.92
CA GLU A 216 22.18 43.44 -22.02
C GLU A 216 21.68 44.11 -20.72
N ASP A 217 22.50 44.09 -19.67
CA ASP A 217 23.34 45.26 -19.29
C ASP A 217 23.66 45.31 -17.77
N ASP A 218 24.74 46.02 -17.43
CA ASP A 218 25.24 46.25 -16.09
C ASP A 218 24.39 47.27 -15.30
N THR A 219 24.25 47.07 -13.99
CA THR A 219 24.53 48.18 -13.05
C THR A 219 24.77 47.72 -11.61
N LYS A 220 25.99 47.99 -11.11
CA LYS A 220 26.28 48.07 -9.68
C LYS A 220 26.40 49.55 -9.25
N PRO A 221 25.81 49.95 -8.12
CA PRO A 221 26.30 51.09 -7.36
C PRO A 221 27.11 50.63 -6.14
N LEU A 222 28.35 51.11 -6.01
CA LEU A 222 29.17 50.96 -4.81
C LEU A 222 29.18 52.28 -4.02
N LEU A 223 28.71 52.24 -2.77
CA LEU A 223 28.92 53.22 -1.70
C LEU A 223 28.38 52.60 -0.38
N GLY A 224 29.00 52.73 0.78
CA GLY A 224 30.27 53.41 1.09
C GLY A 224 30.20 54.15 2.42
N GLY A 225 30.18 53.44 3.56
CA GLY A 225 30.13 54.04 4.90
C GLY A 225 30.50 53.02 5.99
N PRO A 226 31.32 53.37 7.00
CA PRO A 226 31.85 52.40 7.96
C PRO A 226 31.09 52.40 9.31
N PHE A 227 31.03 51.23 9.95
CA PHE A 227 31.29 51.07 11.39
C PHE A 227 31.62 49.60 11.68
N SER A 228 32.75 49.35 12.35
CA SER A 228 33.15 48.01 12.79
C SER A 228 32.66 47.76 14.22
N LEU A 229 32.10 46.58 14.47
CA LEU A 229 32.11 45.92 15.77
C LEU A 229 32.14 44.41 15.51
N ASP A 230 33.14 43.74 16.05
CA ASP A 230 33.31 42.30 15.88
C ASP A 230 32.27 41.53 16.70
N ASN A 231 31.68 40.50 16.08
CA ASN A 231 30.87 39.48 16.73
C ASN A 231 31.02 38.19 15.90
N ASP A 232 31.56 37.13 16.49
CA ASP A 232 31.70 35.81 15.86
C ASP A 232 30.34 35.05 15.87
N ASP A 233 29.36 35.58 15.12
CA ASP A 233 28.06 34.93 14.92
C ASP A 233 28.12 33.98 13.71
N GLU A 234 28.03 32.67 13.97
CA GLU A 234 28.02 31.61 12.95
C GLU A 234 26.81 31.79 12.00
N PRO A 235 26.99 31.77 10.65
CA PRO A 235 25.92 32.09 9.72
C PRO A 235 24.86 30.98 9.66
N GLU A 236 23.81 31.11 10.49
CA GLU A 236 22.63 30.26 10.46
C GLU A 236 21.90 30.42 9.11
N TYR A 237 22.10 29.46 8.22
CA TYR A 237 21.43 29.42 6.92
C TYR A 237 19.91 29.35 7.13
N PRO A 238 19.12 30.33 6.61
CA PRO A 238 17.68 30.34 6.81
C PRO A 238 17.05 29.12 6.13
N GLN A 239 16.58 28.16 6.94
CA GLN A 239 15.93 26.98 6.42
C GLN A 239 14.63 27.39 5.70
N PRO A 240 14.40 26.97 4.45
CA PRO A 240 13.18 27.32 3.74
C PRO A 240 11.97 26.75 4.49
N PRO A 241 10.86 27.51 4.62
CA PRO A 241 9.72 27.10 5.42
C PRO A 241 9.18 25.76 4.91
N ILE A 242 8.98 24.81 5.83
CA ILE A 242 8.57 23.44 5.51
C ILE A 242 7.13 23.48 4.95
N GLN A 243 7.02 23.53 3.62
CA GLN A 243 5.74 23.48 2.91
C GLN A 243 5.14 22.07 3.03
N VAL A 244 4.47 21.81 4.15
CA VAL A 244 3.67 20.61 4.35
C VAL A 244 2.47 20.67 3.40
N SER A 245 2.56 19.94 2.29
CA SER A 245 1.48 19.76 1.31
C SER A 245 0.32 18.95 1.92
N PHE A 246 -0.48 19.60 2.77
CA PHE A 246 -1.71 19.02 3.32
C PHE A 246 -2.71 18.73 2.19
N ASN A 247 -3.07 17.45 2.03
CA ASN A 247 -4.19 17.04 1.17
C ASN A 247 -5.30 16.42 2.05
N PRO A 248 -6.13 17.25 2.71
CA PRO A 248 -6.99 16.82 3.82
C PRO A 248 -8.17 15.93 3.41
N VAL A 249 -8.41 15.75 2.10
CA VAL A 249 -9.58 15.02 1.58
C VAL A 249 -9.33 13.50 1.53
N GLY A 250 -8.07 13.06 1.43
CA GLY A 250 -7.72 11.67 1.15
C GLY A 250 -8.13 10.64 2.22
N TRP A 251 -8.19 11.03 3.49
CA TRP A 251 -8.39 10.10 4.61
C TRP A 251 -9.87 9.82 4.96
N LEU A 252 -10.75 10.83 4.93
CA LEU A 252 -12.16 10.66 5.29
C LEU A 252 -12.92 9.70 4.36
N VAL A 253 -12.54 9.63 3.09
CA VAL A 253 -13.16 8.74 2.10
C VAL A 253 -12.68 7.29 2.24
N ALA A 254 -11.49 7.06 2.80
CA ALA A 254 -10.84 5.74 2.82
C ALA A 254 -11.48 4.72 3.78
N SER A 255 -12.14 5.19 4.85
CA SER A 255 -12.71 4.33 5.90
C SER A 255 -14.24 4.20 5.87
N ILE A 256 -14.94 5.03 5.10
CA ILE A 256 -16.43 5.06 5.07
C ILE A 256 -16.99 4.15 3.98
N LEU A 257 -16.24 3.88 2.91
CA LEU A 257 -16.61 2.88 1.91
C LEU A 257 -16.49 1.47 2.52
N PRO A 258 -17.57 0.64 2.53
CA PRO A 258 -17.49 -0.71 3.04
C PRO A 258 -16.52 -1.55 2.21
N GLN A 259 -15.30 -1.75 2.72
CA GLN A 259 -14.34 -2.66 2.11
C GLN A 259 -14.96 -4.06 2.11
N HIS A 260 -15.28 -4.55 0.92
CA HIS A 260 -16.12 -5.73 0.75
C HIS A 260 -15.33 -6.99 1.10
N THR A 261 -15.30 -7.33 2.39
CA THR A 261 -14.58 -8.46 2.99
C THR A 261 -15.09 -9.77 2.41
N LYS A 262 -14.36 -10.30 1.43
CA LYS A 262 -14.68 -11.57 0.78
C LYS A 262 -14.30 -12.73 1.68
N GLU A 263 -15.31 -13.27 2.36
CA GLU A 263 -15.40 -14.69 2.72
C GLU A 263 -14.14 -15.27 3.38
N LEU A 264 -13.57 -14.55 4.36
CA LEU A 264 -12.69 -15.14 5.37
C LEU A 264 -13.41 -15.16 6.72
N ASP A 265 -13.25 -16.29 7.38
CA ASP A 265 -13.60 -16.64 8.75
C ASP A 265 -15.05 -16.36 9.19
N LYS A 266 -15.81 -17.46 9.22
CA LYS A 266 -16.79 -17.69 10.27
C LYS A 266 -16.07 -17.81 11.63
N ASP A 267 -16.84 -17.87 12.71
CA ASP A 267 -16.43 -18.48 13.99
C ASP A 267 -15.36 -17.72 14.80
N LEU A 268 -15.39 -16.38 14.70
CA LEU A 268 -15.08 -15.50 15.83
C LEU A 268 -16.35 -14.72 16.20
N GLU A 269 -17.06 -15.18 17.22
CA GLU A 269 -18.27 -14.52 17.75
C GLU A 269 -17.91 -13.24 18.53
N LEU A 270 -17.53 -12.20 17.79
CA LEU A 270 -17.21 -10.89 18.36
C LEU A 270 -18.46 -10.28 19.02
N ASN A 271 -18.35 -9.94 20.30
CA ASN A 271 -19.41 -9.27 21.06
C ASN A 271 -19.77 -7.92 20.42
N ILE A 272 -20.99 -7.41 20.62
CA ILE A 272 -21.45 -6.13 20.04
C ILE A 272 -20.49 -4.98 20.41
N LEU A 273 -19.94 -4.99 21.63
CA LEU A 273 -18.92 -4.04 22.08
C LEU A 273 -17.59 -4.17 21.30
N GLU A 274 -17.11 -5.40 21.08
CA GLU A 274 -15.95 -5.64 20.20
C GLU A 274 -16.26 -5.20 18.77
N ARG A 275 -17.47 -5.42 18.26
CA ARG A 275 -17.88 -4.99 16.91
C ARG A 275 -17.88 -3.47 16.76
N ALA A 276 -18.28 -2.73 17.79
CA ALA A 276 -18.14 -1.28 17.82
C ALA A 276 -16.66 -0.87 17.86
N ILE A 277 -15.86 -1.45 18.76
CA ILE A 277 -14.45 -1.09 18.95
C ILE A 277 -13.57 -1.48 17.75
N THR A 278 -13.86 -2.60 17.08
CA THR A 278 -13.20 -3.02 15.83
C THR A 278 -13.56 -2.15 14.62
N SER A 279 -14.62 -1.34 14.69
CA SER A 279 -14.94 -0.36 13.64
C SER A 279 -14.15 0.95 13.77
N PHE A 280 -13.62 1.25 14.96
CA PHE A 280 -12.96 2.52 15.28
C PHE A 280 -11.45 2.37 15.58
N THR A 281 -11.05 1.23 16.13
CA THR A 281 -9.68 0.94 16.60
C THR A 281 -9.02 -0.16 15.77
N VAL A 282 -7.70 -0.30 15.94
CA VAL A 282 -6.91 -1.37 15.31
C VAL A 282 -7.08 -2.76 15.98
N TYR A 283 -7.96 -2.88 16.99
CA TYR A 283 -8.12 -4.11 17.80
C TYR A 283 -8.31 -5.37 16.95
N ARG A 284 -9.12 -5.26 15.87
CA ARG A 284 -9.34 -6.39 14.95
C ARG A 284 -8.03 -6.89 14.37
N GLU A 285 -7.30 -6.01 13.71
CA GLU A 285 -6.11 -6.37 12.95
C GLU A 285 -5.01 -6.92 13.87
N MET A 286 -4.85 -6.37 15.08
CA MET A 286 -3.92 -6.90 16.08
C MET A 286 -4.34 -8.28 16.60
N LYS A 287 -5.65 -8.51 16.84
CA LYS A 287 -6.18 -9.82 17.27
C LYS A 287 -6.00 -10.90 16.20
N TYR A 288 -6.22 -10.58 14.93
CA TYR A 288 -5.96 -11.52 13.82
C TYR A 288 -4.44 -11.76 13.61
N ALA A 289 -3.60 -10.72 13.67
CA ALA A 289 -2.15 -10.88 13.55
C ALA A 289 -1.56 -11.73 14.70
N ALA A 290 -2.13 -11.65 15.91
CA ALA A 290 -1.78 -12.50 17.04
C ALA A 290 -2.18 -13.96 16.84
N VAL A 291 -3.44 -14.22 16.47
CA VAL A 291 -3.96 -15.58 16.22
C VAL A 291 -3.23 -16.30 15.09
N ARG A 292 -2.63 -15.55 14.15
CA ARG A 292 -1.89 -16.08 12.99
C ARG A 292 -0.36 -15.99 13.14
N ASP A 293 0.11 -15.54 14.31
CA ASP A 293 1.49 -15.13 14.65
C ASP A 293 2.28 -14.48 13.49
N SER A 294 1.64 -13.52 12.81
CA SER A 294 2.21 -12.89 11.62
C SER A 294 2.88 -11.56 11.95
N ASP A 295 4.21 -11.61 12.10
CA ASP A 295 5.04 -10.40 12.26
C ASP A 295 4.84 -9.40 11.10
N GLU A 296 4.64 -9.88 9.86
CA GLU A 296 4.41 -9.00 8.71
C GLU A 296 3.07 -8.22 8.80
N GLU A 297 2.04 -8.81 9.43
CA GLU A 297 0.76 -8.14 9.67
C GLU A 297 0.86 -7.17 10.85
N PHE A 298 1.53 -7.55 11.94
CA PHE A 298 1.82 -6.64 13.06
C PHE A 298 2.65 -5.42 12.65
N ASP A 299 3.71 -5.60 11.84
CA ASP A 299 4.54 -4.50 11.33
C ASP A 299 3.71 -3.53 10.47
N ALA A 300 2.80 -4.03 9.64
CA ALA A 300 1.91 -3.20 8.84
C ALA A 300 0.96 -2.35 9.73
N VAL A 301 0.37 -2.95 10.78
CA VAL A 301 -0.47 -2.23 11.75
C VAL A 301 0.34 -1.18 12.51
N PHE A 302 1.53 -1.53 12.99
CA PHE A 302 2.40 -0.66 13.77
C PHE A 302 2.95 0.50 12.95
N GLY A 303 3.32 0.25 11.69
CA GLY A 303 3.71 1.27 10.72
C GLY A 303 2.57 2.24 10.43
N ARG A 304 1.32 1.74 10.28
CA ARG A 304 0.14 2.59 10.10
C ARG A 304 -0.09 3.46 11.35
N LEU A 305 -0.12 2.89 12.56
CA LEU A 305 -0.26 3.65 13.82
C LEU A 305 0.80 4.76 13.94
N LYS A 306 2.07 4.44 13.68
CA LYS A 306 3.17 5.42 13.68
C LYS A 306 2.96 6.56 12.67
N SER A 307 2.31 6.30 11.54
CA SER A 307 1.95 7.34 10.56
C SER A 307 0.74 8.17 10.98
N GLU A 308 -0.30 7.54 11.53
CA GLU A 308 -1.51 8.20 12.05
C GLU A 308 -1.18 9.15 13.21
N TRP A 309 -0.32 8.72 14.15
CA TRP A 309 0.13 9.56 15.26
C TRP A 309 0.94 10.78 14.78
N LYS A 310 1.84 10.61 13.80
CA LYS A 310 2.60 11.74 13.23
C LYS A 310 1.73 12.73 12.48
N TYR A 311 0.71 12.24 11.78
CA TYR A 311 -0.29 13.07 11.11
C TYR A 311 -1.13 13.87 12.11
N ASN A 312 -1.63 13.21 13.17
CA ASN A 312 -2.32 13.88 14.27
C ASN A 312 -1.44 14.93 14.96
N ALA A 313 -0.13 14.67 15.15
CA ALA A 313 0.80 15.66 15.69
C ALA A 313 0.78 16.98 14.90
N GLY A 314 0.84 16.88 13.57
CA GLY A 314 0.79 18.04 12.67
C GLY A 314 -0.53 18.81 12.77
N ILE A 315 -1.66 18.10 12.74
CA ILE A 315 -2.98 18.73 12.88
C ILE A 315 -3.14 19.40 14.24
N LEU A 316 -2.81 18.71 15.34
CA LEU A 316 -2.94 19.24 16.69
C LEU A 316 -2.04 20.46 16.93
N ALA A 317 -0.82 20.48 16.36
CA ALA A 317 0.04 21.67 16.39
C ALA A 317 -0.54 22.84 15.57
N THR A 318 -1.16 22.56 14.42
CA THR A 318 -1.87 23.58 13.64
C THR A 318 -3.09 24.13 14.40
N LEU A 319 -3.92 23.26 15.01
CA LEU A 319 -5.07 23.66 15.82
C LEU A 319 -4.62 24.50 17.02
N ALA A 320 -3.60 24.05 17.77
CA ALA A 320 -3.01 24.83 18.87
C ALA A 320 -2.46 26.20 18.42
N SER A 321 -1.91 26.30 17.20
CA SER A 321 -1.45 27.59 16.65
C SER A 321 -2.61 28.52 16.32
N VAL A 322 -3.73 28.00 15.80
CA VAL A 322 -4.95 28.79 15.57
C VAL A 322 -5.61 29.19 16.89
N ASP A 323 -5.71 28.27 17.84
CA ASP A 323 -6.19 28.51 19.21
C ASP A 323 -5.39 29.65 19.89
N MET A 324 -4.05 29.60 19.82
CA MET A 324 -3.18 30.67 20.36
C MET A 324 -3.33 31.99 19.61
N THR A 325 -3.52 31.96 18.28
CA THR A 325 -3.76 33.18 17.50
C THR A 325 -5.05 33.85 17.95
N ILE A 326 -6.13 33.09 18.11
CA ILE A 326 -7.42 33.57 18.61
C ILE A 326 -7.30 34.18 20.01
N LEU A 327 -6.57 33.53 20.92
CA LEU A 327 -6.36 34.04 22.29
C LEU A 327 -5.37 35.22 22.38
N SER A 328 -4.54 35.44 21.35
CA SER A 328 -3.63 36.59 21.26
C SER A 328 -4.32 37.89 20.81
N ILE A 329 -5.52 37.78 20.22
CA ILE A 329 -6.34 38.94 19.85
C ILE A 329 -6.81 39.62 21.14
N SER A 330 -6.48 40.90 21.29
CA SER A 330 -6.78 41.68 22.50
C SER A 330 -8.28 41.72 22.81
N PRO A 331 -8.69 41.74 24.09
CA PRO A 331 -10.10 41.73 24.49
C PRO A 331 -10.90 42.94 23.97
N ASP A 332 -10.20 44.03 23.64
CA ASP A 332 -10.77 45.28 23.10
C ASP A 332 -10.93 45.26 21.55
N SER A 333 -10.76 44.09 20.92
CA SER A 333 -11.01 43.94 19.48
C SER A 333 -12.49 44.15 19.11
N LEU A 334 -12.76 44.40 17.82
CA LEU A 334 -14.10 44.74 17.30
C LEU A 334 -15.21 43.69 17.55
N PHE A 335 -14.87 42.50 18.04
CA PHE A 335 -15.82 41.45 18.39
C PHE A 335 -15.74 41.18 19.89
N ALA A 336 -16.77 41.59 20.64
CA ALA A 336 -16.85 41.41 22.08
C ALA A 336 -17.13 39.94 22.45
N ILE A 337 -16.07 39.12 22.47
CA ILE A 337 -16.15 37.66 22.62
C ILE A 337 -16.89 37.28 23.90
N LEU A 338 -18.04 36.61 23.75
CA LEU A 338 -18.95 36.20 24.82
C LEU A 338 -18.32 35.12 25.71
N PRO A 339 -18.71 35.00 27.00
CA PRO A 339 -18.17 33.97 27.89
C PRO A 339 -18.31 32.53 27.37
N LEU A 340 -19.39 32.24 26.64
CA LEU A 340 -19.64 30.94 26.01
C LEU A 340 -18.65 30.65 24.88
N GLU A 341 -18.37 31.65 24.04
CA GLU A 341 -17.42 31.54 22.92
C GLU A 341 -16.00 31.31 23.44
N ARG A 342 -15.58 32.04 24.48
CA ARG A 342 -14.31 31.81 25.20
C ARG A 342 -14.22 30.38 25.75
N GLY A 343 -15.33 29.83 26.25
CA GLY A 343 -15.44 28.44 26.67
C GLY A 343 -15.15 27.45 25.54
N THR A 344 -15.68 27.68 24.33
CA THR A 344 -15.40 26.81 23.17
C THR A 344 -13.95 26.86 22.69
N VAL A 345 -13.27 28.02 22.78
CA VAL A 345 -11.83 28.09 22.51
C VAL A 345 -11.04 27.36 23.59
N ALA A 346 -11.35 27.58 24.87
CA ALA A 346 -10.64 26.90 25.98
C ALA A 346 -10.75 25.36 25.90
N VAL A 347 -11.92 24.83 25.51
CA VAL A 347 -12.08 23.38 25.26
C VAL A 347 -11.24 22.92 24.05
N SER A 348 -11.13 23.74 23.00
CA SER A 348 -10.19 23.47 21.89
C SER A 348 -8.75 23.41 22.39
N CYS A 349 -8.26 24.44 23.09
CA CYS A 349 -6.90 24.50 23.64
C CYS A 349 -6.54 23.29 24.51
N ILE A 350 -7.46 22.88 25.40
CA ILE A 350 -7.24 21.75 26.31
C ILE A 350 -7.18 20.44 25.52
N ALA A 351 -8.07 20.24 24.54
CA ALA A 351 -8.04 19.06 23.67
C ALA A 351 -6.79 19.04 22.77
N SER A 352 -6.39 20.19 22.21
CA SER A 352 -5.16 20.39 21.45
C SER A 352 -3.93 20.00 22.28
N GLY A 353 -3.76 20.60 23.46
CA GLY A 353 -2.61 20.37 24.34
C GLY A 353 -2.50 18.94 24.87
N LEU A 354 -3.61 18.36 25.36
CA LEU A 354 -3.65 16.95 25.79
C LEU A 354 -3.38 16.01 24.60
N GLY A 355 -3.89 16.34 23.40
CA GLY A 355 -3.63 15.59 22.18
C GLY A 355 -2.14 15.56 21.86
N ILE A 356 -1.46 16.71 21.87
CA ILE A 356 -0.01 16.81 21.63
C ILE A 356 0.76 15.99 22.67
N ALA A 357 0.42 16.11 23.96
CA ALA A 357 1.06 15.35 25.03
C ALA A 357 0.91 13.83 24.83
N CYS A 358 -0.29 13.35 24.49
CA CYS A 358 -0.53 11.94 24.18
C CYS A 358 0.26 11.47 22.94
N VAL A 359 0.28 12.25 21.86
CA VAL A 359 1.05 11.91 20.65
C VAL A 359 2.55 11.87 20.93
N PHE A 360 3.08 12.86 21.64
CA PHE A 360 4.49 12.90 22.02
C PHE A 360 4.86 11.68 22.87
N TRP A 361 4.03 11.32 23.86
CA TRP A 361 4.21 10.11 24.66
C TRP A 361 4.22 8.84 23.79
N PHE A 362 3.25 8.65 22.89
CA PHE A 362 3.23 7.49 21.98
C PHE A 362 4.46 7.47 21.05
N LEU A 363 4.87 8.62 20.49
CA LEU A 363 6.03 8.69 19.61
C LEU A 363 7.34 8.39 20.35
N VAL A 364 7.57 8.95 21.55
CA VAL A 364 8.76 8.64 22.35
C VAL A 364 8.75 7.17 22.78
N ARG A 365 7.61 6.65 23.25
CA ARG A 365 7.46 5.27 23.75
C ARG A 365 7.68 4.19 22.69
N TYR A 366 7.33 4.48 21.42
CA TYR A 366 7.28 3.49 20.35
C TYR A 366 8.18 3.75 19.12
N THR A 367 8.76 4.94 18.94
CA THR A 367 9.70 5.18 17.81
C THR A 367 10.91 4.25 17.90
N TRP A 368 11.46 4.09 19.11
CA TRP A 368 12.62 3.26 19.43
C TRP A 368 12.27 1.81 19.85
N ALA A 369 11.04 1.35 19.59
CA ALA A 369 10.60 0.01 19.94
C ALA A 369 10.60 -0.91 18.71
N ASP A 370 11.35 -2.01 18.81
CA ASP A 370 11.28 -3.15 17.89
C ASP A 370 9.92 -3.84 17.93
N LEU A 371 9.61 -4.65 16.92
CA LEU A 371 8.32 -5.31 16.76
C LEU A 371 7.96 -6.25 17.93
N THR A 372 8.94 -6.99 18.46
CA THR A 372 8.78 -7.85 19.64
C THR A 372 8.50 -7.03 20.90
N THR A 373 9.26 -5.96 21.10
CA THR A 373 9.06 -4.98 22.19
C THR A 373 7.70 -4.29 22.07
N PHE A 374 7.20 -4.05 20.85
CA PHE A 374 5.86 -3.53 20.60
C PHE A 374 4.77 -4.57 20.93
N LYS A 375 4.86 -5.81 20.42
CA LYS A 375 3.95 -6.92 20.76
C LYS A 375 3.75 -7.04 22.28
N ILE A 376 4.85 -7.06 23.04
CA ILE A 376 4.83 -7.18 24.51
C ILE A 376 4.23 -5.93 25.19
N ARG A 377 4.58 -4.71 24.74
CA ARG A 377 4.07 -3.46 25.34
C ARG A 377 2.62 -3.12 24.99
N ALA A 378 2.09 -3.71 23.91
CA ALA A 378 0.71 -3.51 23.47
C ALA A 378 -0.27 -4.53 24.06
N GLN A 379 0.22 -5.62 24.66
CA GLN A 379 -0.60 -6.63 25.30
C GLN A 379 -1.17 -6.11 26.63
N ASP A 380 -2.46 -6.34 26.87
CA ASP A 380 -3.16 -5.87 28.06
C ASP A 380 -2.76 -6.71 29.29
N ILE A 381 -2.69 -6.07 30.47
CA ILE A 381 -2.38 -6.73 31.76
C ILE A 381 -3.39 -7.86 32.09
N LEU A 382 -4.62 -7.77 31.59
CA LEU A 382 -5.71 -8.75 31.79
C LEU A 382 -5.65 -9.95 30.82
N SER A 383 -4.53 -10.14 30.10
CA SER A 383 -4.34 -11.23 29.14
C SER A 383 -3.95 -12.56 29.81
N THR A 384 -4.82 -13.13 30.65
CA THR A 384 -4.52 -14.36 31.41
C THR A 384 -4.41 -15.59 30.49
N ASP A 385 -5.46 -15.86 29.71
CA ASP A 385 -5.56 -17.07 28.86
C ASP A 385 -5.44 -16.78 27.35
N THR A 386 -5.67 -15.52 26.93
CA THR A 386 -5.54 -15.09 25.53
C THR A 386 -4.92 -13.69 25.44
N PRO A 387 -4.10 -13.40 24.41
CA PRO A 387 -3.47 -12.09 24.25
C PRO A 387 -4.51 -11.04 23.81
N SER A 388 -4.88 -10.16 24.74
CA SER A 388 -5.74 -9.02 24.46
C SER A 388 -4.91 -7.76 24.15
N TYR A 389 -5.42 -6.94 23.23
CA TYR A 389 -4.83 -5.67 22.78
C TYR A 389 -5.86 -4.52 22.88
N PHE A 390 -6.86 -4.66 23.75
CA PHE A 390 -8.05 -3.82 23.87
C PHE A 390 -7.71 -2.43 24.41
N PHE A 391 -7.01 -2.35 25.54
CA PHE A 391 -6.66 -1.07 26.15
C PHE A 391 -5.60 -0.34 25.31
N PHE A 392 -4.67 -1.09 24.70
CA PHE A 392 -3.76 -0.51 23.71
C PHE A 392 -4.50 0.02 22.48
N ALA A 393 -5.38 -0.76 21.85
CA ALA A 393 -6.11 -0.34 20.65
C ALA A 393 -7.00 0.88 20.91
N LEU A 394 -7.67 0.94 22.08
CA LEU A 394 -8.46 2.10 22.50
C LEU A 394 -7.57 3.34 22.76
N SER A 395 -6.53 3.20 23.58
CA SER A 395 -5.63 4.32 23.92
C SER A 395 -4.87 4.86 22.70
N SER A 396 -4.51 4.00 21.73
CA SER A 396 -3.87 4.39 20.47
C SER A 396 -4.71 5.37 19.63
N ARG A 397 -6.03 5.41 19.86
CA ARG A 397 -6.99 6.30 19.19
C ARG A 397 -7.31 7.58 19.97
N VAL A 398 -6.93 7.70 21.24
CA VAL A 398 -7.16 8.92 22.06
C VAL A 398 -6.63 10.19 21.39
N PRO A 399 -5.43 10.24 20.79
CA PRO A 399 -5.00 11.37 19.97
C PRO A 399 -5.98 11.79 18.87
N THR A 400 -6.61 10.83 18.18
CA THR A 400 -7.56 11.11 17.09
C THR A 400 -8.87 11.66 17.64
N ILE A 401 -9.33 11.14 18.79
CA ILE A 401 -10.51 11.66 19.50
C ILE A 401 -10.25 13.10 19.95
N LEU A 402 -9.09 13.39 20.56
CA LEU A 402 -8.75 14.74 21.01
C LEU A 402 -8.59 15.72 19.84
N THR A 403 -8.02 15.27 18.71
CA THR A 403 -7.97 16.04 17.45
C THR A 403 -9.37 16.38 16.94
N LEU A 404 -10.30 15.41 16.97
CA LEU A 404 -11.68 15.60 16.56
C LEU A 404 -12.44 16.55 17.50
N THR A 405 -12.27 16.40 18.82
CA THR A 405 -12.89 17.29 19.82
C THR A 405 -12.40 18.72 19.69
N SER A 406 -11.08 18.94 19.52
CA SER A 406 -10.51 20.27 19.25
C SER A 406 -11.10 20.86 17.96
N ALA A 407 -11.03 20.13 16.84
CA ALA A 407 -11.54 20.59 15.55
C ALA A 407 -13.04 20.94 15.59
N ILE A 408 -13.87 20.14 16.27
CA ILE A 408 -15.30 20.43 16.46
C ILE A 408 -15.49 21.67 17.34
N SER A 409 -14.76 21.79 18.45
CA SER A 409 -14.89 22.95 19.36
C SER A 409 -14.47 24.25 18.69
N LEU A 410 -13.40 24.23 17.89
CA LEU A 410 -12.95 25.35 17.07
C LEU A 410 -13.94 25.68 15.93
N MET A 411 -14.52 24.67 15.26
CA MET A 411 -15.59 24.91 14.28
C MET A 411 -16.83 25.53 14.91
N CYS A 412 -17.24 25.09 16.10
CA CYS A 412 -18.34 25.69 16.85
C CYS A 412 -18.05 27.15 17.22
N PHE A 413 -16.83 27.45 17.69
CA PHE A 413 -16.39 28.82 17.97
C PHE A 413 -16.47 29.73 16.73
N LEU A 414 -15.90 29.28 15.61
CA LEU A 414 -15.93 30.03 14.35
C LEU A 414 -17.37 30.23 13.83
N LEU A 415 -18.24 29.24 13.99
CA LEU A 415 -19.67 29.35 13.68
C LEU A 415 -20.38 30.35 14.61
N PHE A 416 -20.06 30.39 15.90
CA PHE A 416 -20.63 31.39 16.82
C PHE A 416 -20.21 32.81 16.43
N ILE A 417 -18.92 33.09 16.21
CA ILE A 417 -18.47 34.43 15.76
C ILE A 417 -19.11 34.81 14.41
N ALA A 418 -19.12 33.90 13.43
CA ALA A 418 -19.74 34.17 12.14
C ALA A 418 -21.26 34.43 12.25
N PHE A 419 -21.95 33.72 13.15
CA PHE A 419 -23.38 33.89 13.39
C PHE A 419 -23.68 35.19 14.16
N SER A 420 -22.86 35.55 15.14
CA SER A 420 -22.91 36.83 15.85
C SER A 420 -22.68 38.02 14.90
N ALA A 421 -21.87 37.84 13.85
CA ALA A 421 -21.64 38.86 12.83
C ALA A 421 -22.73 38.93 11.74
N TRP A 422 -23.15 37.79 11.16
CA TRP A 422 -24.17 37.76 10.09
C TRP A 422 -24.97 36.43 10.08
N PRO A 423 -26.01 36.30 10.92
CA PRO A 423 -26.67 35.00 11.15
C PRO A 423 -27.40 34.47 9.91
N VAL A 424 -27.97 35.36 9.10
CA VAL A 424 -28.68 34.99 7.86
C VAL A 424 -27.73 34.34 6.84
N ALA A 425 -26.55 34.91 6.64
CA ALA A 425 -25.57 34.34 5.71
C ALA A 425 -25.05 32.99 6.19
N VAL A 426 -24.79 32.82 7.49
CA VAL A 426 -24.38 31.53 8.07
C VAL A 426 -25.47 30.47 7.89
N ILE A 427 -26.74 30.78 8.17
CA ILE A 427 -27.85 29.84 7.96
C ILE A 427 -27.94 29.41 6.47
N VAL A 428 -27.88 30.36 5.54
CA VAL A 428 -27.95 30.08 4.10
C VAL A 428 -26.76 29.25 3.62
N ALA A 429 -25.54 29.58 4.06
CA ALA A 429 -24.33 28.83 3.72
C ALA A 429 -24.35 27.40 4.29
N CYS A 430 -24.71 27.23 5.56
CA CYS A 430 -24.85 25.91 6.19
C CYS A 430 -25.95 25.07 5.52
N PHE A 431 -27.08 25.68 5.14
CA PHE A 431 -28.13 25.00 4.39
C PHE A 431 -27.65 24.57 3.00
N LEU A 432 -26.95 25.44 2.26
CA LEU A 432 -26.40 25.14 0.94
C LEU A 432 -25.36 24.00 0.98
N VAL A 433 -24.42 24.05 1.93
CA VAL A 433 -23.42 22.98 2.13
C VAL A 433 -24.09 21.67 2.55
N GLY A 434 -25.08 21.73 3.45
CA GLY A 434 -25.87 20.57 3.86
C GLY A 434 -26.66 19.95 2.70
N LEU A 435 -27.23 20.78 1.81
CA LEU A 435 -27.93 20.35 0.60
C LEU A 435 -26.96 19.69 -0.39
N LEU A 436 -25.78 20.28 -0.61
CA LEU A 436 -24.76 19.74 -1.53
C LEU A 436 -24.20 18.40 -1.04
N MET A 437 -23.90 18.27 0.26
CA MET A 437 -23.48 16.99 0.86
C MET A 437 -24.61 15.97 0.87
N GLY A 438 -25.84 16.41 1.18
CA GLY A 438 -27.05 15.59 1.16
C GLY A 438 -27.50 15.18 -0.25
N LEU A 439 -26.99 15.80 -1.31
CA LEU A 439 -27.47 15.65 -2.68
C LEU A 439 -27.44 14.20 -3.17
N GLN A 440 -26.44 13.41 -2.77
CA GLN A 440 -26.35 11.99 -3.11
C GLN A 440 -27.51 11.18 -2.52
N PHE A 441 -27.86 11.43 -1.25
CA PHE A 441 -28.98 10.80 -0.56
C PHE A 441 -30.33 11.32 -1.07
N LEU A 442 -30.41 12.61 -1.41
CA LEU A 442 -31.59 13.25 -2.00
C LEU A 442 -31.91 12.66 -3.38
N VAL A 443 -30.92 12.54 -4.27
CA VAL A 443 -31.05 11.88 -5.58
C VAL A 443 -31.40 10.40 -5.42
N PHE A 444 -30.77 9.68 -4.48
CA PHE A 444 -31.12 8.29 -4.19
C PHE A 444 -32.58 8.17 -3.70
N GLY A 445 -33.02 9.07 -2.82
CA GLY A 445 -34.39 9.16 -2.32
C GLY A 445 -35.41 9.42 -3.41
N ILE A 446 -35.19 10.41 -4.29
CA ILE A 446 -36.04 10.68 -5.45
C ILE A 446 -36.11 9.45 -6.37
N LEU A 447 -34.97 8.83 -6.69
CA LEU A 447 -34.94 7.62 -7.52
C LEU A 447 -35.66 6.44 -6.85
N TRP A 448 -35.62 6.33 -5.53
CA TRP A 448 -36.35 5.30 -4.77
C TRP A 448 -37.86 5.58 -4.79
N VAL A 449 -38.30 6.79 -4.47
CA VAL A 449 -39.72 7.20 -4.50
C VAL A 449 -40.30 7.02 -5.92
N TRP A 450 -39.59 7.47 -6.96
CA TRP A 450 -39.99 7.29 -8.36
C TRP A 450 -40.14 5.82 -8.75
N ARG A 451 -39.20 4.95 -8.33
CA ARG A 451 -39.27 3.51 -8.55
C ARG A 451 -40.44 2.87 -7.80
N SER A 452 -40.73 3.31 -6.58
CA SER A 452 -41.86 2.83 -5.77
C SER A 452 -43.21 3.28 -6.34
N ALA A 453 -43.36 4.55 -6.72
CA ALA A 453 -44.55 5.07 -7.41
C ALA A 453 -44.80 4.32 -8.73
N ARG A 454 -43.74 4.07 -9.53
CA ARG A 454 -43.84 3.30 -10.79
C ARG A 454 -44.21 1.82 -10.56
N LYS A 455 -43.91 1.24 -9.39
CA LYS A 455 -44.42 -0.09 -8.99
C LYS A 455 -45.91 -0.03 -8.65
N LEU A 456 -46.34 0.95 -7.86
CA LEU A 456 -47.75 1.13 -7.46
C LEU A 456 -48.66 1.36 -8.68
N LEU A 457 -48.28 2.28 -9.58
CA LEU A 457 -48.97 2.52 -10.86
C LEU A 457 -49.11 1.23 -11.70
N ARG A 458 -48.05 0.42 -11.78
CA ARG A 458 -48.07 -0.90 -12.45
C ARG A 458 -48.92 -1.96 -11.74
N SER A 459 -49.24 -1.78 -10.46
CA SER A 459 -50.17 -2.66 -9.74
C SER A 459 -51.62 -2.20 -9.91
N MET A 460 -51.89 -0.89 -9.82
CA MET A 460 -53.22 -0.32 -10.06
C MET A 460 -53.68 -0.58 -11.51
N SER A 461 -52.82 -0.37 -12.50
CA SER A 461 -53.11 -0.71 -13.90
C SER A 461 -53.53 -2.18 -14.09
N ARG A 462 -52.87 -3.12 -13.40
CA ARG A 462 -53.22 -4.56 -13.46
C ARG A 462 -54.50 -4.92 -12.69
N LEU A 463 -54.99 -4.06 -11.79
CA LEU A 463 -56.30 -4.21 -11.17
C LEU A 463 -57.41 -3.68 -12.10
N VAL A 464 -57.21 -2.49 -12.71
CA VAL A 464 -58.16 -1.92 -13.67
C VAL A 464 -58.37 -2.84 -14.88
N SER A 465 -57.28 -3.34 -15.49
CA SER A 465 -57.37 -4.31 -16.60
C SER A 465 -57.96 -5.67 -16.22
N ARG A 466 -58.10 -5.98 -14.92
CA ARG A 466 -58.82 -7.17 -14.45
C ARG A 466 -60.31 -6.90 -14.23
N GLY A 467 -60.68 -5.75 -13.68
CA GLY A 467 -62.08 -5.36 -13.51
C GLY A 467 -62.81 -5.24 -14.84
N THR A 468 -62.20 -4.59 -15.85
CA THR A 468 -62.80 -4.45 -17.18
C THR A 468 -63.02 -5.79 -17.89
N GLY A 469 -62.10 -6.75 -17.73
CA GLY A 469 -62.19 -8.07 -18.34
C GLY A 469 -63.20 -9.02 -17.68
N VAL A 470 -63.80 -8.66 -16.55
CA VAL A 470 -64.90 -9.43 -15.94
C VAL A 470 -66.25 -8.98 -16.49
N ALA A 471 -66.46 -7.67 -16.66
CA ALA A 471 -67.71 -7.13 -17.22
C ALA A 471 -67.99 -7.66 -18.65
N GLU A 472 -66.96 -7.82 -19.49
CA GLU A 472 -67.10 -8.32 -20.86
C GLU A 472 -67.41 -9.84 -20.96
N VAL A 473 -67.39 -10.55 -19.83
CA VAL A 473 -67.79 -11.98 -19.72
C VAL A 473 -69.23 -12.11 -19.20
N GLU A 474 -69.67 -11.19 -18.36
CA GLU A 474 -71.05 -11.16 -17.80
C GLU A 474 -72.09 -10.73 -18.85
N GLU A 475 -71.69 -9.98 -19.88
CA GLU A 475 -72.56 -9.58 -21.02
C GLU A 475 -72.69 -10.67 -22.13
N LYS A 476 -72.16 -11.88 -21.91
CA LYS A 476 -72.16 -12.98 -22.90
C LYS A 476 -72.81 -14.27 -22.39
N HIS A 477 -73.62 -14.19 -21.33
CA HIS A 477 -74.21 -15.36 -20.67
C HIS A 477 -75.71 -15.24 -20.39
#